data_AF-A0AAU7NNW7-F1
#
_entry.id   AF-A0AAU7NNW7-F1
#
_cell.length_a   1.000
_cell.length_b   1.000
_cell.length_c   1.000
_cell.angle_alpha   90.00
_cell.angle_beta   90.00
_cell.angle_gamma   90.00
#
_symmetry.space_group_name_H-M   'P 1'
#
loop_
_entity.id
_entity.type
_entity.pdbx_description
1 polymer ?
#
loop_
_entity_poly.entity_id
_entity_poly.type
_entity_poly.pdbx_seq_one_letter_code
_entity_poly.pdbx_strand_id
1 'polypeptide(L)'
;MKDKLLNSVKVSWPYLLTLIIGLYLAEILAGSVMALSHYKLTFADHMPTVLKQLALHPWHYYNLYLGQKNPVLIIVSIAVVLYTIYFALKRNSKHKAWETADTDTHGSATWGNVKDLLTQYFTISSKDLSSQFNESLNSDVIKQLQDKGEQK
;
A
#
# COMPACT_ATOMS: atom_id res chain seq x y z
N MET A 1 -23.31 0.84 -6.84
CA MET A 1 -22.58 1.21 -8.08
C MET A 1 -21.77 2.49 -7.90
N LYS A 2 -22.36 3.55 -7.32
CA LYS A 2 -21.66 4.80 -6.94
C LYS A 2 -20.42 4.57 -6.05
N ASP A 3 -20.51 3.66 -5.08
CA ASP A 3 -19.44 3.44 -4.10
C ASP A 3 -18.22 2.72 -4.69
N LYS A 4 -18.44 1.79 -5.63
CA LYS A 4 -17.35 1.15 -6.40
C LYS A 4 -16.64 2.16 -7.31
N LEU A 5 -17.37 3.06 -7.95
CA LEU A 5 -16.78 4.12 -8.78
C LEU A 5 -15.95 5.10 -7.95
N LEU A 6 -16.45 5.55 -6.80
CA LEU A 6 -15.69 6.43 -5.90
C LEU A 6 -14.41 5.77 -5.40
N ASN A 7 -14.45 4.47 -5.11
CA ASN A 7 -13.27 3.73 -4.67
C ASN A 7 -12.25 3.54 -5.79
N SER A 8 -12.70 3.20 -7.01
CA SER A 8 -11.81 3.14 -8.19
C SER A 8 -11.17 4.50 -8.50
N VAL A 9 -11.91 5.60 -8.41
CA VAL A 9 -11.36 6.94 -8.62
C VAL A 9 -10.29 7.27 -7.57
N LYS A 10 -10.52 6.97 -6.29
CA LYS A 10 -9.52 7.17 -5.22
C LYS A 10 -8.25 6.36 -5.45
N VAL A 11 -8.38 5.12 -5.94
CA VAL A 11 -7.23 4.24 -6.24
C VAL A 11 -6.45 4.74 -7.47
N SER A 12 -7.14 5.26 -8.48
CA SER A 12 -6.52 5.76 -9.72
C SER A 12 -5.94 7.18 -9.61
N TRP A 13 -6.43 7.98 -8.66
CA TRP A 13 -6.00 9.37 -8.43
C TRP A 13 -4.48 9.59 -8.33
N PRO A 14 -3.71 8.83 -7.53
CA PRO A 14 -2.27 9.04 -7.44
C PRO A 14 -1.55 8.79 -8.77
N TYR A 15 -2.00 7.82 -9.57
CA TYR A 15 -1.39 7.52 -10.87
C TYR A 15 -1.65 8.61 -11.91
N LEU A 16 -2.83 9.23 -11.83
CA LEU A 16 -3.18 10.37 -12.69
C LEU A 16 -2.32 11.58 -12.33
N LEU A 17 -2.09 11.85 -11.04
CA LEU A 17 -1.16 12.90 -10.59
C LEU A 17 0.28 12.62 -11.03
N THR A 18 0.78 11.40 -10.87
CA THR A 18 2.14 11.06 -11.33
C THR A 18 2.30 11.21 -12.83
N LEU A 19 1.25 10.89 -13.60
CA LEU A 19 1.26 11.06 -15.04
C LEU A 19 1.31 12.53 -15.43
N ILE A 20 0.47 13.39 -14.83
CA ILE A 20 0.50 14.84 -15.08
C ILE A 20 1.86 15.43 -14.74
N ILE A 21 2.40 15.12 -13.55
CA ILE A 21 3.70 15.61 -13.11
C ILE A 21 4.82 15.11 -14.04
N GLY A 22 4.76 13.84 -14.45
CA GLY A 22 5.73 13.25 -15.36
C GLY A 22 5.73 13.92 -16.74
N LEU A 23 4.56 14.23 -17.29
CA LEU A 23 4.43 14.92 -18.57
C LEU A 23 4.91 16.38 -18.48
N TYR A 24 4.63 17.06 -17.36
CA TYR A 24 5.16 18.39 -17.08
C TYR A 24 6.70 18.41 -17.02
N LEU A 25 7.30 17.43 -16.35
CA LEU A 25 8.76 17.29 -16.31
C LEU A 25 9.35 16.96 -17.69
N ALA A 26 8.63 16.16 -18.50
CA ALA A 26 9.05 15.85 -19.86
C ALA A 26 9.13 17.11 -20.74
N GLU A 27 8.20 18.04 -20.54
CA GLU A 27 8.21 19.34 -21.22
C GLU A 27 9.42 20.19 -20.84
N ILE A 28 9.69 20.32 -19.54
CA ILE A 28 10.84 21.06 -19.02
C ILE A 28 12.14 20.48 -19.57
N LEU A 29 12.27 19.15 -19.56
CA LEU A 29 13.42 18.45 -20.10
C LEU A 29 13.56 18.73 -21.61
N ALA A 30 12.48 18.63 -22.38
CA ALA A 30 12.51 18.90 -23.81
C ALA A 30 12.93 20.35 -24.10
N GLY A 31 12.37 21.34 -23.40
CA GLY A 31 12.76 22.74 -23.56
C GLY A 31 14.19 23.01 -23.11
N SER A 32 14.67 22.32 -22.08
CA SER A 32 16.06 22.39 -21.64
C SER A 32 17.03 21.91 -22.72
N VAL A 33 16.72 20.77 -23.35
CA VAL A 33 17.52 20.24 -24.46
C VAL A 33 17.48 21.18 -25.67
N MET A 34 16.33 21.76 -25.98
CA MET A 34 16.22 22.74 -27.06
C MET A 34 17.00 24.02 -26.78
N ALA A 35 16.91 24.55 -25.56
CA ALA A 35 17.67 25.73 -25.16
C ALA A 35 19.18 25.47 -25.19
N LEU A 36 19.62 24.28 -24.77
CA LEU A 36 21.02 23.87 -24.88
C LEU A 36 21.47 23.83 -26.35
N SER A 37 20.64 23.27 -27.23
CA SER A 37 20.90 23.22 -28.67
C SER A 37 20.98 24.63 -29.31
N HIS A 38 20.10 25.54 -28.89
CA HIS A 38 19.97 26.87 -29.47
C HIS A 38 21.02 27.86 -28.94
N TYR A 39 21.19 27.94 -27.62
CA TYR A 39 22.07 28.93 -26.97
C TYR A 39 23.50 28.43 -26.75
N LYS A 40 23.76 27.11 -26.84
CA LYS A 40 25.09 26.49 -26.76
C LYS A 40 25.95 27.05 -25.60
N LEU A 41 26.94 27.90 -25.90
CA LEU A 41 27.88 28.47 -24.93
C LEU A 41 27.24 29.52 -24.01
N THR A 42 26.16 30.20 -24.44
CA THR A 42 25.42 31.18 -23.64
C THR A 42 24.19 30.56 -22.96
N PHE A 43 24.12 29.23 -22.91
CA PHE A 43 23.02 28.49 -22.31
C PHE A 43 22.78 28.90 -20.85
N ALA A 44 23.84 29.00 -20.04
CA ALA A 44 23.73 29.34 -18.62
C ALA A 44 23.01 30.68 -18.40
N ASP A 45 23.25 31.65 -19.28
CA ASP A 45 22.67 32.99 -19.17
C ASP A 45 21.18 33.03 -19.54
N HIS A 46 20.76 32.16 -20.47
CA HIS A 46 19.38 32.15 -20.99
C HIS A 46 18.48 31.12 -20.29
N MET A 47 19.07 30.12 -19.64
CA MET A 47 18.34 29.01 -19.03
C MET A 47 17.33 29.43 -17.95
N PRO A 48 17.61 30.37 -17.04
CA PRO A 48 16.63 30.82 -16.06
C PRO A 48 15.38 31.41 -16.71
N THR A 49 15.55 32.17 -17.79
CA THR A 49 14.45 32.77 -18.56
C THR A 49 13.63 31.70 -19.26
N VAL A 50 14.30 30.74 -19.91
CA VAL A 50 13.64 29.59 -20.57
C VAL A 50 12.84 28.78 -19.56
N LEU A 51 13.44 28.38 -18.44
CA LEU A 51 12.76 27.60 -17.40
C LEU A 51 11.54 28.35 -16.83
N LYS A 52 11.67 29.66 -16.61
CA LYS A 52 10.56 30.49 -16.15
C LYS A 52 9.41 30.49 -17.16
N GLN A 53 9.71 30.62 -18.46
CA GLN A 53 8.69 30.60 -19.50
C GLN A 53 8.00 29.24 -19.61
N LEU A 54 8.76 28.15 -19.59
CA LEU A 54 8.20 26.79 -19.62
C LEU A 54 7.33 26.51 -18.39
N ALA A 55 7.80 26.88 -17.20
CA ALA A 55 7.06 26.64 -15.96
C ALA A 55 5.75 27.44 -15.89
N LEU A 56 5.70 28.64 -16.47
CA LEU A 56 4.51 29.50 -16.44
C LEU A 56 3.45 29.11 -17.49
N HIS A 57 3.85 28.52 -18.62
CA HIS A 57 2.95 28.21 -19.72
C HIS A 57 3.06 26.76 -20.23
N PRO A 58 2.91 25.74 -19.36
CA PRO A 58 3.17 24.36 -19.72
C PRO A 58 2.25 23.86 -20.85
N TRP A 59 0.96 24.21 -20.80
CA TRP A 59 0.01 23.80 -21.83
C TRP A 59 0.37 24.33 -23.24
N HIS A 60 0.89 25.56 -23.31
CA HIS A 60 1.27 26.16 -24.59
C HIS A 60 2.48 25.44 -25.20
N TYR A 61 3.55 25.30 -24.41
CA TYR A 61 4.80 24.70 -24.88
C TYR A 61 4.66 23.20 -25.14
N TYR A 62 3.88 22.47 -24.35
CA TYR A 62 3.60 21.06 -24.61
C TYR A 62 2.93 20.87 -25.98
N ASN A 63 1.89 21.66 -26.30
CA ASN A 63 1.23 21.61 -27.60
C ASN A 63 2.13 22.07 -28.74
N LEU A 64 2.95 23.09 -28.51
CA LEU A 64 3.91 23.60 -29.48
C LEU A 64 4.94 22.52 -29.84
N TYR A 65 5.51 21.84 -28.84
CA TYR A 65 6.47 20.75 -29.06
C TYR A 65 5.83 19.52 -29.70
N LEU A 66 4.57 19.20 -29.38
CA LEU A 66 3.83 18.16 -30.10
C LEU A 66 3.58 18.53 -31.56
N GLY A 67 3.17 19.77 -31.83
CA GLY A 67 2.95 20.28 -33.19
C GLY A 67 4.25 20.30 -34.01
N GLN A 68 5.37 20.60 -33.38
CA GLN A 68 6.72 20.53 -33.97
C GLN A 68 7.26 19.10 -34.10
N LYS A 69 6.52 18.09 -33.62
CA LYS A 69 6.96 16.68 -33.57
C LYS A 69 8.33 16.53 -32.89
N ASN A 70 8.53 17.27 -31.79
CA ASN A 70 9.78 17.24 -31.04
C ASN A 70 10.07 15.80 -30.55
N PRO A 71 11.15 15.16 -31.02
CA PRO A 71 11.41 13.75 -30.72
C PRO A 71 11.67 13.50 -29.24
N VAL A 72 12.30 14.46 -28.54
CA VAL A 72 12.59 14.36 -27.10
C VAL A 72 11.29 14.30 -26.31
N LEU A 73 10.37 15.22 -26.58
CA LEU A 73 9.08 15.24 -25.87
C LEU A 73 8.30 13.95 -26.10
N ILE A 74 8.24 13.47 -27.35
CA ILE A 74 7.49 12.27 -27.72
C ILE A 74 8.04 11.04 -27.00
N ILE A 75 9.37 10.81 -27.10
CA ILE A 75 10.02 9.64 -26.50
C ILE A 75 9.84 9.65 -24.98
N VAL A 76 10.10 10.79 -24.34
CA VAL A 76 10.00 10.90 -22.87
C VAL A 76 8.55 10.78 -22.41
N SER A 77 7.58 11.36 -23.12
CA SER A 77 6.17 11.22 -22.78
C SER A 77 5.70 9.77 -22.87
N ILE A 78 6.11 9.03 -23.91
CA ILE A 78 5.83 7.60 -24.03
C ILE A 78 6.45 6.83 -22.85
N ALA A 79 7.71 7.12 -22.51
CA ALA A 79 8.39 6.49 -21.38
C ALA A 79 7.66 6.74 -20.05
N VAL A 80 7.18 7.95 -19.80
CA VAL A 80 6.39 8.31 -18.61
C VAL A 80 5.08 7.51 -18.55
N VAL A 81 4.35 7.42 -19.67
CA VAL A 81 3.10 6.65 -19.77
C VAL A 81 3.37 5.17 -19.47
N LEU A 82 4.36 4.57 -20.13
CA LEU A 82 4.72 3.16 -19.92
C LEU A 82 5.18 2.89 -18.48
N TYR A 83 5.99 3.79 -17.92
CA TYR A 83 6.45 3.68 -16.54
C TYR A 83 5.29 3.75 -15.55
N THR A 84 4.32 4.65 -15.79
CA THR A 84 3.14 4.78 -14.94
C THR A 84 2.28 3.52 -14.99
N ILE A 85 2.09 2.93 -16.17
CA ILE A 85 1.38 1.65 -16.34
C ILE A 85 2.13 0.52 -15.63
N TYR A 86 3.44 0.38 -15.86
CA TYR A 86 4.28 -0.62 -15.20
C TYR A 86 4.18 -0.51 -13.67
N PHE A 87 4.29 0.71 -13.14
CA PHE A 87 4.22 0.96 -11.71
C PHE A 87 2.83 0.65 -11.14
N ALA A 88 1.77 0.99 -11.86
CA ALA A 88 0.40 0.63 -11.49
C ALA A 88 0.22 -0.89 -11.39
N LEU A 89 0.67 -1.64 -12.39
CA LEU A 89 0.61 -3.10 -12.40
C LEU A 89 1.45 -3.73 -11.27
N LYS A 90 2.69 -3.27 -11.10
CA LYS A 90 3.60 -3.76 -10.05
C LYS A 90 3.10 -3.46 -8.63
N ARG A 91 2.42 -2.34 -8.42
CA ARG A 91 1.82 -2.01 -7.13
C ARG A 91 0.58 -2.88 -6.84
N ASN A 92 -0.24 -3.15 -7.85
CA ASN A 92 -1.39 -4.05 -7.71
C ASN A 92 -0.98 -5.50 -7.40
N SER A 93 0.14 -5.99 -7.97
CA SER A 93 0.61 -7.35 -7.64
C SER A 93 1.06 -7.49 -6.18
N LYS A 94 1.65 -6.44 -5.59
CA LYS A 94 2.00 -6.42 -4.16
C LYS A 94 0.79 -6.41 -3.23
N HIS A 95 -0.30 -5.72 -3.60
CA HIS A 95 -1.54 -5.77 -2.83
C HIS A 95 -2.16 -7.17 -2.83
N LYS A 96 -2.14 -7.86 -3.97
CA LYS A 96 -2.61 -9.26 -4.06
C LYS A 96 -1.78 -10.23 -3.22
N ALA A 97 -0.47 -10.01 -3.10
CA ALA A 97 0.40 -10.82 -2.26
C ALA A 97 0.07 -10.72 -0.76
N TRP A 98 -0.56 -9.61 -0.33
CA TRP A 98 -1.04 -9.44 1.05
C TRP A 98 -2.39 -10.14 1.27
N GLU A 99 -3.23 -10.23 0.23
CA GLU A 99 -4.48 -11.01 0.28
C GLU A 99 -4.20 -12.52 0.29
N THR A 100 -3.13 -12.98 -0.36
CA THR A 100 -2.75 -14.40 -0.34
C THR A 100 -1.99 -14.84 0.91
N ALA A 101 -1.44 -13.90 1.70
CA ALA A 101 -0.74 -14.20 2.95
C ALA A 101 -1.67 -14.81 4.02
N ASP A 102 -2.97 -14.52 3.97
CA ASP A 102 -3.98 -15.12 4.84
C ASP A 102 -4.65 -16.37 4.24
N THR A 103 -4.47 -16.64 2.93
CA THR A 103 -5.12 -17.78 2.25
C THR A 103 -4.19 -18.95 1.93
N ASP A 104 -2.88 -18.75 1.97
CA ASP A 104 -1.89 -19.83 1.81
C ASP A 104 -1.65 -20.53 3.15
N THR A 105 -2.70 -21.16 3.68
CA THR A 105 -2.60 -22.18 4.73
C THR A 105 -1.96 -23.44 4.17
N HIS A 106 -0.63 -23.45 4.06
CA HIS A 106 0.15 -24.68 4.15
C HIS A 106 1.04 -24.60 5.39
N GLY A 107 0.47 -25.06 6.52
CA GLY A 107 1.20 -25.27 7.79
C GLY A 107 0.65 -24.51 9.00
N SER A 108 -0.61 -24.76 9.39
CA SER A 108 -1.16 -24.75 10.76
C SER A 108 -0.80 -23.63 11.79
N ALA A 109 -0.23 -22.51 11.39
CA ALA A 109 0.19 -21.47 12.33
C ALA A 109 -0.43 -20.10 11.99
N THR A 110 -1.76 -20.01 12.12
CA THR A 110 -2.43 -18.73 12.33
C THR A 110 -2.06 -18.22 13.73
N TRP A 111 -1.33 -17.11 13.81
CA TRP A 111 -1.07 -16.43 15.08
C TRP A 111 -2.40 -15.89 15.60
N GLY A 112 -2.96 -16.58 16.62
CA GLY A 112 -4.21 -16.21 17.24
C GLY A 112 -4.13 -14.80 17.84
N ASN A 113 -5.21 -14.03 17.66
CA ASN A 113 -5.36 -12.73 18.31
C ASN A 113 -5.40 -12.95 19.85
N VAL A 114 -4.69 -12.11 20.61
CA VAL A 114 -4.67 -12.18 22.09
C VAL A 114 -6.09 -12.14 22.65
N LYS A 115 -7.01 -11.45 21.97
CA LYS A 115 -8.42 -11.40 22.32
C LYS A 115 -9.13 -12.75 22.16
N ASP A 116 -8.82 -13.51 21.12
CA ASP A 116 -9.40 -14.84 20.90
C ASP A 116 -8.85 -15.86 21.89
N LEU A 117 -7.55 -15.77 22.21
CA LEU A 117 -6.91 -16.61 23.24
C LEU A 117 -7.50 -16.35 24.63
N LEU A 118 -7.71 -15.08 25.00
CA LEU A 118 -8.35 -14.71 26.26
C LEU A 118 -9.79 -15.18 26.37
N THR A 119 -10.54 -15.09 25.27
CA THR A 119 -11.97 -15.44 25.28
C THR A 119 -12.19 -16.95 25.28
N GLN A 120 -11.30 -17.72 24.66
CA GLN A 120 -11.47 -19.16 24.50
C GLN A 120 -10.88 -19.99 25.66
N TYR A 121 -9.84 -19.51 26.34
CA TYR A 121 -9.15 -20.28 27.39
C TYR A 121 -9.23 -19.67 28.80
N PHE A 122 -9.56 -18.38 28.93
CA PHE A 122 -9.50 -17.67 30.21
C PHE A 122 -10.84 -17.09 30.69
N THR A 123 -11.95 -17.48 30.07
CA THR A 123 -13.32 -17.10 30.47
C THR A 123 -13.91 -18.01 31.56
N ILE A 124 -13.08 -18.62 32.40
CA ILE A 124 -13.59 -19.30 33.60
C ILE A 124 -13.84 -18.23 34.66
N SER A 125 -15.11 -17.95 34.94
CA SER A 125 -15.48 -17.07 36.05
C SER A 125 -15.05 -17.75 37.36
N SER A 126 -14.61 -16.97 38.35
CA SER A 126 -14.17 -17.52 39.66
C SER A 126 -15.25 -18.37 40.35
N LYS A 127 -16.52 -18.15 40.00
CA LYS A 127 -17.67 -18.92 40.47
C LYS A 127 -17.78 -20.29 39.80
N ASP A 128 -17.37 -20.42 38.54
CA ASP A 128 -17.35 -21.70 37.83
C ASP A 128 -16.15 -22.56 38.24
N LEU A 129 -15.03 -21.92 38.59
CA LEU A 129 -13.83 -22.61 39.06
C LEU A 129 -14.06 -23.28 40.42
N SER A 130 -14.76 -22.62 41.35
CA SER A 130 -15.13 -23.22 42.64
C SER A 130 -16.18 -24.32 42.51
N SER A 131 -17.15 -24.17 41.60
CA SER A 131 -18.14 -25.20 41.30
C SER A 131 -17.50 -26.45 40.70
N GLN A 132 -16.65 -26.28 39.67
CA GLN A 132 -15.94 -27.40 39.04
C GLN A 132 -14.93 -28.05 39.98
N PHE A 133 -14.24 -27.28 40.82
CA PHE A 133 -13.35 -27.83 41.83
C PHE A 133 -14.12 -28.68 42.85
N ASN A 134 -15.26 -28.18 43.35
CA ASN A 134 -16.10 -28.92 44.29
C ASN A 134 -16.77 -30.16 43.66
N GLU A 135 -17.14 -30.11 42.37
CA GLU A 135 -17.61 -31.30 41.64
C GLU A 135 -16.47 -32.31 41.38
N SER A 136 -15.24 -31.83 41.13
CA SER A 136 -14.08 -32.68 40.90
C SER A 136 -13.58 -33.38 42.17
N LEU A 137 -13.89 -32.82 43.34
CA LEU A 137 -13.66 -33.43 44.63
C LEU A 137 -14.75 -34.47 44.91
N ASN A 138 -14.56 -35.66 44.37
CA ASN A 138 -15.47 -36.78 44.55
C ASN A 138 -15.62 -37.12 46.05
N SER A 139 -16.81 -36.85 46.60
CA SER A 139 -17.11 -37.01 48.03
C SER A 139 -16.85 -38.43 48.55
N ASP A 140 -16.96 -39.43 47.67
CA ASP A 140 -16.72 -40.82 48.02
C ASP A 140 -15.23 -41.12 48.22
N VAL A 141 -14.35 -40.45 47.48
CA VAL A 141 -12.89 -40.55 47.67
C VAL A 141 -12.47 -39.88 48.97
N ILE A 142 -13.08 -38.74 49.31
CA ILE A 142 -12.83 -38.05 50.58
C ILE A 142 -13.31 -38.89 51.77
N LYS A 143 -14.50 -39.49 51.69
CA LYS A 143 -15.01 -40.41 52.73
C LYS A 143 -14.12 -41.64 52.90
N GLN A 144 -13.68 -42.28 51.80
CA GLN A 144 -12.76 -43.42 51.88
C GLN A 144 -11.40 -43.06 52.50
N LEU A 145 -10.90 -41.84 52.27
CA LEU A 145 -9.67 -41.36 52.89
C LEU A 145 -9.85 -41.03 54.37
N GLN A 146 -11.02 -40.53 54.76
CA GLN A 146 -11.37 -40.25 56.15
C GLN A 146 -11.56 -41.55 56.95
N ASP A 147 -12.28 -42.53 56.40
CA ASP A 147 -12.46 -43.86 57.01
C ASP A 147 -11.12 -44.62 57.15
N LYS A 148 -10.19 -44.44 56.20
CA LYS A 148 -8.82 -44.99 56.32
C LYS A 148 -7.95 -44.26 57.36
N GLY A 149 -8.23 -42.99 57.63
CA GLY A 149 -7.53 -42.19 58.64
C GLY A 149 -7.98 -42.51 60.06
N GLU A 150 -9.27 -42.82 60.25
CA GLU A 150 -9.87 -43.19 61.54
C GLU A 150 -9.63 -44.66 61.95
N GLN A 151 -9.07 -45.49 61.05
CA GLN A 151 -8.64 -46.87 61.34
C GLN A 151 -7.17 -46.98 61.80
N LYS A 152 -6.57 -45.89 62.27
CA LYS A 152 -5.26 -45.87 62.94
C LYS A 152 -5.41 -45.49 64.40
#